data_AF-F9PPB8-F1
#
_entry.id   AF-F9PPB8-F1
#
_cell.length_a   1.000
_cell.length_b   1.000
_cell.length_c   1.000
_cell.angle_alpha   90.00
_cell.angle_beta   90.00
_cell.angle_gamma   90.00
#
_symmetry.space_group_name_H-M   'P 1'
#
loop_
_entity.id
_entity.type
_entity.pdbx_description
1 polymer ?
#
loop_
_entity_poly.entity_id
_entity_poly.type
_entity_poly.pdbx_seq_one_letter_code
_entity_poly.pdbx_strand_id
1 'polypeptide(L)'
;MDNGRIDFLYLNEDDMIKAGVRDMKGCIETMDETFRLLHKGDYRMGGDDANEHGIRVSFPKESEIEGMPLSAPDYRFMAMPAYLGGKYHMFGIKSYGSNPNNRNLDLPRSILMMSLMDVVTGAPIAYMSANILSSMRTGAVAGLGVKYLSKKDPKILSIIGPGTMSIYSLDAFLEVKPSISTIKIKGRGKEK
;
A
#
# COMPACT_ATOMS: atom_id res chain seq x y z
N MET A 1 40.81 10.42 -1.25
CA MET A 1 39.82 9.42 -1.70
C MET A 1 38.60 9.66 -0.85
N ASP A 2 37.55 10.22 -1.47
CA ASP A 2 36.31 10.54 -0.76
C ASP A 2 35.63 9.20 -0.45
N ASN A 3 35.58 8.83 0.83
CA ASN A 3 35.10 7.52 1.28
C ASN A 3 33.63 7.40 0.88
N GLY A 4 33.28 6.36 0.10
CA GLY A 4 31.93 6.03 -0.36
C GLY A 4 30.93 5.81 0.77
N ARG A 5 30.57 6.88 1.46
CA ARG A 5 29.61 6.90 2.55
C ARG A 5 28.22 6.82 1.94
N ILE A 6 27.64 5.62 2.03
CA ILE A 6 26.24 5.38 1.69
C ILE A 6 25.40 6.10 2.76
N ASP A 7 24.60 7.07 2.34
CA ASP A 7 23.61 7.79 3.16
C ASP A 7 22.23 7.63 2.52
N PHE A 8 21.17 7.60 3.33
CA PHE A 8 19.81 7.40 2.85
C PHE A 8 18.78 8.08 3.75
N LEU A 9 17.62 8.40 3.17
CA LEU A 9 16.57 9.12 3.89
C LEU A 9 15.77 8.17 4.78
N TYR A 10 15.68 8.48 6.07
CA TYR A 10 14.66 7.91 6.93
C TYR A 10 13.48 8.87 7.05
N LEU A 11 12.26 8.38 6.75
CA LEU A 11 11.03 9.17 6.85
C LEU A 11 10.05 8.48 7.79
N ASN A 12 9.86 9.07 8.98
CA ASN A 12 8.76 8.64 9.85
C ASN A 12 7.40 9.05 9.23
N GLU A 13 6.29 8.73 9.90
CA GLU A 13 4.96 9.05 9.35
C GLU A 13 4.71 10.56 9.19
N ASP A 14 5.20 11.39 10.11
CA ASP A 14 5.08 12.86 10.00
C ASP A 14 5.89 13.41 8.82
N ASP A 15 7.08 12.87 8.58
CA ASP A 15 7.91 13.25 7.45
C ASP A 15 7.28 12.81 6.13
N MET A 16 6.63 11.65 6.10
CA MET A 16 5.83 11.21 4.95
C MET A 16 4.64 12.14 4.69
N ILE A 17 3.95 12.59 5.74
CA ILE A 17 2.86 13.58 5.61
C ILE A 17 3.39 14.89 5.05
N LYS A 18 4.51 15.42 5.57
CA LYS A 18 5.15 16.65 5.06
C LYS A 18 5.62 16.50 3.61
N ALA A 19 6.07 15.30 3.22
CA ALA A 19 6.46 14.98 1.85
C ALA A 19 5.28 14.83 0.89
N GLY A 20 4.03 14.93 1.38
CA GLY A 20 2.84 14.93 0.53
C GLY A 20 2.22 13.55 0.28
N VAL A 21 2.49 12.54 1.12
CA VAL A 21 1.94 11.18 0.94
C VAL A 21 0.40 11.14 0.87
N ARG A 22 -0.29 12.21 1.31
CA ARG A 22 -1.76 12.36 1.27
C ARG A 22 -2.31 12.98 -0.01
N ASP A 23 -1.47 13.24 -1.01
CA ASP A 23 -1.93 13.71 -2.33
C ASP A 23 -2.61 12.56 -3.11
N MET A 24 -3.95 12.48 -3.00
CA MET A 24 -4.74 11.45 -3.67
C MET A 24 -4.71 11.60 -5.19
N LYS A 25 -4.80 12.82 -5.70
CA LYS A 25 -4.77 13.08 -7.14
C LYS A 25 -3.45 12.61 -7.76
N GLY A 26 -2.32 13.04 -7.18
CA GLY A 26 -0.99 12.60 -7.62
C GLY A 26 -0.80 11.08 -7.49
N CYS A 27 -1.40 10.46 -6.45
CA CYS A 27 -1.40 9.02 -6.28
C CYS A 27 -2.16 8.30 -7.41
N ILE A 28 -3.34 8.79 -7.79
CA ILE A 28 -4.16 8.24 -8.90
C ILE A 28 -3.41 8.34 -10.22
N GLU A 29 -2.80 9.49 -10.52
CA GLU A 29 -1.98 9.69 -11.73
C GLU A 29 -0.80 8.72 -11.76
N THR A 30 -0.10 8.55 -10.63
CA THR A 30 1.00 7.59 -10.48
C THR A 30 0.55 6.14 -10.67
N MET A 31 -0.62 5.77 -10.14
CA MET A 31 -1.17 4.42 -10.34
C MET A 31 -1.61 4.18 -11.80
N ASP A 32 -2.11 5.20 -12.51
CA ASP A 32 -2.46 5.11 -13.94
C ASP A 32 -1.20 4.79 -14.77
N GLU A 33 -0.12 5.54 -14.53
CA GLU A 33 1.19 5.29 -15.13
C GLU A 33 1.73 3.90 -14.78
N THR A 34 1.61 3.50 -13.52
CA THR A 34 2.01 2.16 -13.05
C THR A 34 1.30 1.06 -13.87
N PHE A 35 -0.01 1.15 -14.07
CA PHE A 35 -0.74 0.18 -14.89
C PHE A 35 -0.28 0.14 -16.36
N ARG A 36 0.13 1.29 -16.92
CA ARG A 36 0.70 1.35 -18.28
C ARG A 36 2.05 0.63 -18.34
N LEU A 37 2.90 0.79 -17.33
CA LEU A 37 4.18 0.08 -17.23
C LEU A 37 3.97 -1.43 -17.06
N LEU A 38 3.01 -1.83 -16.22
CA LEU A 38 2.59 -3.23 -16.08
C LEU A 38 2.15 -3.83 -17.41
N HIS A 39 1.30 -3.12 -18.16
CA HIS A 39 0.85 -3.55 -19.48
C HIS A 39 2.00 -3.71 -20.48
N LYS A 40 3.01 -2.83 -20.43
CA LYS A 40 4.22 -2.91 -21.26
C LYS A 40 5.20 -4.01 -20.82
N GLY A 41 5.02 -4.59 -19.64
CA GLY A 41 5.97 -5.54 -19.04
C GLY A 41 7.21 -4.89 -18.43
N ASP A 42 7.21 -3.57 -18.22
CA ASP A 42 8.32 -2.78 -17.67
C ASP A 42 8.26 -2.72 -16.14
N TYR A 43 8.26 -3.91 -15.54
CA TYR A 43 8.25 -4.13 -14.10
C TYR A 43 8.76 -5.54 -13.79
N ARG A 44 9.15 -5.78 -12.54
CA ARG A 44 9.37 -7.12 -11.99
C ARG A 44 8.85 -7.15 -10.55
N MET A 45 8.20 -8.22 -10.12
CA MET A 45 7.90 -8.48 -8.71
C MET A 45 8.67 -9.70 -8.22
N GLY A 46 8.47 -10.10 -6.97
CA GLY A 46 9.09 -11.30 -6.42
C GLY A 46 8.63 -12.60 -7.10
N GLY A 47 9.22 -13.71 -6.67
CA GLY A 47 8.86 -15.05 -7.13
C GLY A 47 9.52 -15.47 -8.43
N ASP A 48 9.39 -16.76 -8.76
CA ASP A 48 10.05 -17.37 -9.92
C ASP A 48 9.50 -16.84 -11.25
N ASP A 49 8.22 -16.45 -11.28
CA ASP A 49 7.56 -15.84 -12.43
C ASP A 49 7.78 -14.32 -12.54
N ALA A 50 8.56 -13.74 -11.63
CA ALA A 50 8.77 -12.31 -11.48
C ALA A 50 7.46 -11.48 -11.41
N ASN A 51 6.40 -12.08 -10.86
CA ASN A 51 5.05 -11.51 -10.83
C ASN A 51 4.24 -11.91 -9.58
N GLU A 52 4.90 -12.38 -8.52
CA GLU A 52 4.23 -12.67 -7.27
C GLU A 52 3.97 -11.40 -6.46
N HIS A 53 2.78 -11.31 -5.87
CA HIS A 53 2.38 -10.15 -5.08
C HIS A 53 3.28 -9.92 -3.84
N GLY A 54 3.85 -10.99 -3.29
CA GLY A 54 4.76 -10.93 -2.17
C GLY A 54 4.85 -12.26 -1.42
N ILE A 55 5.89 -12.37 -0.62
CA ILE A 55 6.24 -13.57 0.14
C ILE A 55 5.63 -13.44 1.53
N ARG A 56 4.89 -14.46 1.96
CA ARG A 56 4.28 -14.54 3.29
C ARG A 56 5.14 -15.40 4.20
N VAL A 57 5.39 -14.92 5.42
CA VAL A 57 5.82 -15.77 6.53
C VAL A 57 4.58 -16.26 7.27
N SER A 58 4.41 -17.58 7.32
CA SER A 58 3.36 -18.25 8.09
C SER A 58 3.95 -19.00 9.27
N PHE A 59 3.19 -19.04 10.36
CA PHE A 59 3.52 -19.77 11.57
C PHE A 59 2.81 -21.13 11.61
N PRO A 60 3.34 -22.11 12.36
CA PRO A 60 2.67 -23.39 12.54
C PRO A 60 1.39 -23.23 13.40
N LYS A 61 0.46 -24.18 13.29
CA LYS A 61 -0.74 -24.17 14.14
C LYS A 61 -0.41 -24.44 15.61
N GLU A 62 0.56 -25.32 15.84
CA GLU A 62 1.03 -25.77 17.15
C GLU A 62 2.57 -25.89 17.09
N SER A 63 3.25 -25.68 18.22
CA SER A 63 4.71 -25.83 18.31
C SER A 63 5.12 -26.13 19.75
N GLU A 64 6.10 -27.01 19.91
CA GLU A 64 6.76 -27.29 21.20
C GLU A 64 7.94 -26.34 21.47
N ILE A 65 8.30 -25.50 20.49
CA ILE A 65 9.41 -24.55 20.60
C ILE A 65 8.94 -23.34 21.42
N GLU A 66 9.61 -23.09 22.55
CA GLU A 66 9.33 -21.94 23.41
C GLU A 66 9.41 -20.62 22.62
N GLY A 67 8.36 -19.81 22.70
CA GLY A 67 8.28 -18.50 22.05
C GLY A 67 7.98 -18.51 20.54
N MET A 68 7.83 -19.68 19.90
CA MET A 68 7.41 -19.76 18.50
C MET A 68 6.02 -19.15 18.33
N PRO A 69 5.86 -18.08 17.52
CA PRO A 69 4.52 -17.56 17.24
C PRO A 69 3.69 -18.62 16.54
N LEU A 70 2.39 -18.67 16.83
CA LEU A 70 1.46 -19.60 16.22
C LEU A 70 0.61 -18.92 15.15
N SER A 71 0.09 -19.72 14.22
CA SER A 71 -0.85 -19.26 13.23
C SER A 71 -2.10 -18.73 13.92
N ALA A 72 -2.55 -17.53 13.53
CA ALA A 72 -3.85 -17.01 13.90
C ALA A 72 -4.53 -16.44 12.66
N PRO A 73 -5.88 -16.43 12.59
CA PRO A 73 -6.58 -15.79 11.50
C PRO A 73 -6.07 -14.37 11.30
N ASP A 74 -5.74 -14.03 10.05
CA ASP A 74 -5.25 -12.70 9.67
C ASP A 74 -3.91 -12.22 10.28
N TYR A 75 -3.23 -13.07 11.06
CA TYR A 75 -1.87 -12.82 11.54
C TYR A 75 -0.83 -13.26 10.50
N ARG A 76 -0.02 -12.31 10.01
CA ARG A 76 0.99 -12.59 8.98
C ARG A 76 2.09 -11.53 8.93
N PHE A 77 3.26 -11.94 8.45
CA PHE A 77 4.28 -11.03 7.95
C PHE A 77 4.43 -11.19 6.44
N MET A 78 4.71 -10.08 5.75
CA MET A 78 4.78 -10.03 4.30
C MET A 78 5.99 -9.21 3.86
N ALA A 79 6.64 -9.67 2.80
CA ALA A 79 7.63 -8.93 2.03
C ALA A 79 7.13 -8.81 0.59
N MET A 80 7.07 -7.59 0.04
CA MET A 80 6.56 -7.32 -1.30
C MET A 80 7.61 -6.53 -2.10
N PRO A 81 8.65 -7.21 -2.64
CA PRO A 81 9.65 -6.57 -3.49
C PRO A 81 9.11 -6.33 -4.90
N ALA A 82 9.51 -5.22 -5.51
CA ALA A 82 9.22 -4.91 -6.90
C ALA A 82 10.26 -3.95 -7.50
N TYR A 83 10.51 -4.11 -8.79
CA TYR A 83 11.09 -3.10 -9.67
C TYR A 83 9.98 -2.47 -10.50
N LEU A 84 10.04 -1.14 -10.67
CA LEU A 84 9.21 -0.39 -11.61
C LEU A 84 10.10 0.41 -12.56
N GLY A 85 9.88 0.24 -13.86
CA GLY A 85 10.62 0.94 -14.90
C GLY A 85 10.12 2.36 -15.18
N GLY A 86 10.12 2.74 -16.46
CA GLY A 86 9.79 4.10 -16.88
C GLY A 86 10.63 5.18 -16.21
N LYS A 87 9.99 6.28 -15.79
CA LYS A 87 10.66 7.39 -15.09
C LYS A 87 11.09 7.05 -13.67
N TYR A 88 10.58 5.95 -13.11
CA TYR A 88 10.88 5.56 -11.73
C TYR A 88 12.23 4.86 -11.65
N HIS A 89 12.46 3.86 -12.53
CA HIS A 89 13.70 3.09 -12.63
C HIS A 89 14.24 2.68 -11.25
N MET A 90 13.38 2.08 -10.43
CA MET A 90 13.58 1.97 -8.99
C MET A 90 13.25 0.56 -8.50
N PHE A 91 14.08 0.03 -7.61
CA PHE A 91 13.69 -1.13 -6.80
C PHE A 91 13.10 -0.66 -5.48
N GLY A 92 12.06 -1.35 -5.00
CA GLY A 92 11.50 -1.11 -3.69
C GLY A 92 10.92 -2.35 -3.05
N ILE A 93 10.84 -2.34 -1.72
CA ILE A 93 10.24 -3.42 -0.95
C ILE A 93 9.34 -2.86 0.14
N LYS A 94 8.08 -3.29 0.12
CA LYS A 94 7.16 -3.06 1.23
C LYS A 94 7.18 -4.26 2.16
N SER A 95 7.52 -4.05 3.42
CA SER A 95 7.51 -5.08 4.46
C SER A 95 6.51 -4.72 5.55
N TYR A 96 5.77 -5.69 6.05
CA TYR A 96 4.81 -5.43 7.12
C TYR A 96 4.40 -6.65 7.92
N GLY A 97 4.04 -6.40 9.18
CA GLY A 97 3.24 -7.30 10.00
C GLY A 97 1.77 -6.87 9.97
N SER A 98 0.84 -7.83 9.95
CA SER A 98 -0.59 -7.63 10.18
C SER A 98 -1.00 -8.51 11.33
N ASN A 99 -1.40 -7.92 12.45
CA ASN A 99 -1.87 -8.62 13.64
C ASN A 99 -3.21 -8.00 14.10
N PRO A 100 -4.34 -8.74 14.02
CA PRO A 100 -5.61 -8.25 14.53
C PRO A 100 -5.60 -7.84 16.01
N ASN A 101 -4.75 -8.48 16.83
CA ASN A 101 -4.65 -8.23 18.27
C ASN A 101 -3.89 -6.95 18.61
N ASN A 102 -3.21 -6.31 17.65
CA ASN A 102 -2.56 -5.01 17.86
C ASN A 102 -3.54 -3.94 18.38
N ARG A 103 -4.84 -4.09 18.07
CA ARG A 103 -5.89 -3.20 18.59
C ARG A 103 -5.98 -3.19 20.12
N ASN A 104 -5.60 -4.29 20.77
CA ASN A 104 -5.60 -4.40 22.23
C ASN A 104 -4.33 -3.77 22.85
N LEU A 105 -3.38 -3.36 22.00
CA LEU A 105 -2.10 -2.76 22.36
C LEU A 105 -2.02 -1.30 21.90
N ASP A 106 -3.15 -0.69 21.52
CA ASP A 106 -3.22 0.65 20.93
C ASP A 106 -2.35 0.84 19.67
N LEU A 107 -2.13 -0.26 18.93
CA LEU A 107 -1.37 -0.28 17.69
C LEU A 107 -2.28 -0.46 16.46
N PRO A 108 -1.90 0.09 15.30
CA PRO A 108 -2.54 -0.26 14.03
C PRO A 108 -2.50 -1.77 13.79
N ARG A 109 -3.58 -2.31 13.19
CA ARG A 109 -3.63 -3.75 12.82
C ARG A 109 -2.41 -4.15 12.00
N SER A 110 -2.06 -3.34 11.01
CA SER A 110 -0.87 -3.56 10.22
C SER A 110 0.10 -2.41 10.43
N ILE A 111 1.39 -2.72 10.54
CA ILE A 111 2.47 -1.73 10.65
C ILE A 111 3.40 -1.98 9.47
N LEU A 112 3.52 -1.00 8.59
CA LEU A 112 4.14 -1.15 7.29
C LEU A 112 5.34 -0.21 7.13
N MET A 113 6.38 -0.73 6.51
CA MET A 113 7.54 0.05 6.07
C MET A 113 7.75 -0.16 4.57
N MET A 114 8.39 0.83 3.94
CA MET A 114 8.81 0.78 2.54
C MET A 114 10.28 1.16 2.45
N SER A 115 11.06 0.39 1.69
CA SER A 115 12.42 0.74 1.32
C SER A 115 12.51 1.00 -0.18
N LEU A 116 13.31 1.98 -0.60
CA LEU A 116 13.67 2.25 -1.99
C LEU A 116 15.19 2.10 -2.16
N MET A 117 15.59 1.52 -3.28
CA MET A 117 16.99 1.25 -3.62
C MET A 117 17.23 1.55 -5.10
N ASP A 118 18.41 2.09 -5.37
CA ASP A 118 18.88 2.29 -6.73
C ASP A 118 19.07 0.93 -7.42
N VAL A 119 18.48 0.76 -8.60
CA VAL A 119 18.46 -0.55 -9.28
C VAL A 119 19.82 -0.91 -9.89
N VAL A 120 20.71 0.07 -10.11
CA VAL A 120 22.03 -0.16 -10.72
C VAL A 120 23.07 -0.56 -9.68
N THR A 121 23.13 0.19 -8.57
CA THR A 121 24.13 0.05 -7.51
C THR A 121 23.65 -0.79 -6.34
N GLY A 122 22.34 -0.94 -6.15
CA GLY A 122 21.75 -1.53 -4.96
C GLY A 122 21.86 -0.66 -3.72
N ALA A 123 22.30 0.60 -3.84
CA ALA A 123 22.40 1.50 -2.70
C ALA A 123 20.99 1.88 -2.19
N PRO A 124 20.78 1.89 -0.86
CA PRO A 124 19.52 2.37 -0.28
C PRO A 124 19.36 3.87 -0.56
N ILE A 125 18.13 4.27 -0.88
CA ILE A 125 17.74 5.67 -1.13
C ILE A 125 16.87 6.18 0.02
N ALA A 126 15.89 5.36 0.44
CA ALA A 126 15.01 5.75 1.53
C ALA A 126 14.43 4.54 2.27
N TYR A 127 14.14 4.74 3.56
CA TYR A 127 13.35 3.84 4.40
C TYR A 127 12.27 4.63 5.11
N MET A 128 11.01 4.25 4.93
CA MET A 128 9.88 5.12 5.26
C MET A 128 8.67 4.39 5.84
N SER A 129 7.91 5.07 6.70
CA SER A 129 6.58 4.63 7.13
C SER A 129 5.66 4.46 5.92
N ALA A 130 4.91 3.35 5.87
CA ALA A 130 4.11 3.01 4.70
C ALA A 130 2.62 2.74 5.00
N ASN A 131 2.14 3.06 6.21
CA ASN A 131 0.74 2.89 6.59
C ASN A 131 -0.20 3.75 5.74
N ILE A 132 0.05 5.06 5.69
CA ILE A 132 -0.69 5.98 4.82
C ILE A 132 -0.42 5.65 3.35
N LEU A 133 0.85 5.49 2.96
CA LEU A 133 1.24 5.16 1.57
C LEU A 133 0.47 3.95 1.02
N SER A 134 0.44 2.85 1.77
CA SER A 134 -0.27 1.63 1.35
C SER A 134 -1.77 1.83 1.28
N SER A 135 -2.34 2.68 2.14
CA SER A 135 -3.78 2.97 2.12
C SER A 135 -4.16 3.85 0.93
N MET A 136 -3.38 4.91 0.68
CA MET A 136 -3.53 5.84 -0.44
C MET A 136 -3.50 5.12 -1.77
N ARG A 137 -2.43 4.36 -2.07
CA ARG A 137 -2.31 3.62 -3.34
C ARG A 137 -3.43 2.59 -3.53
N THR A 138 -3.93 1.99 -2.45
CA THR A 138 -5.04 1.02 -2.57
C THR A 138 -6.35 1.73 -2.92
N GLY A 139 -6.62 2.88 -2.29
CA GLY A 139 -7.75 3.75 -2.66
C GLY A 139 -7.63 4.26 -4.09
N ALA A 140 -6.45 4.74 -4.48
CA ALA A 140 -6.16 5.24 -5.83
C ALA A 140 -6.38 4.19 -6.92
N VAL A 141 -5.94 2.94 -6.72
CA VAL A 141 -6.22 1.84 -7.66
C VAL A 141 -7.71 1.58 -7.81
N ALA A 142 -8.48 1.60 -6.70
CA ALA A 142 -9.94 1.51 -6.78
C ALA A 142 -10.53 2.71 -7.53
N GLY A 143 -10.01 3.92 -7.29
CA GLY A 143 -10.35 5.15 -7.99
C GLY A 143 -10.17 5.07 -9.49
N LEU A 144 -9.07 4.48 -9.97
CA LEU A 144 -8.86 4.21 -11.40
C LEU A 144 -9.89 3.23 -11.95
N GLY A 145 -10.22 2.17 -11.20
CA GLY A 145 -11.33 1.29 -11.54
C GLY A 145 -12.62 2.06 -11.76
N VAL A 146 -12.97 2.97 -10.85
CA VAL A 146 -14.14 3.84 -10.99
C VAL A 146 -14.01 4.80 -12.17
N LYS A 147 -12.85 5.42 -12.37
CA LYS A 147 -12.59 6.35 -13.50
C LYS A 147 -12.91 5.69 -14.84
N TYR A 148 -12.43 4.46 -15.05
CA TYR A 148 -12.51 3.77 -16.34
C TYR A 148 -13.73 2.85 -16.51
N LEU A 149 -14.26 2.27 -15.43
CA LEU A 149 -15.28 1.20 -15.53
C LEU A 149 -16.67 1.63 -15.05
N SER A 150 -16.80 2.75 -14.33
CA SER A 150 -18.10 3.23 -13.87
C SER A 150 -18.82 4.10 -14.91
N LYS A 151 -20.09 4.42 -14.65
CA LYS A 151 -20.86 5.38 -15.45
C LYS A 151 -20.10 6.72 -15.55
N LYS A 152 -20.37 7.49 -16.60
CA LYS A 152 -19.69 8.79 -16.81
C LYS A 152 -19.92 9.74 -15.64
N ASP A 153 -21.19 9.94 -15.26
CA ASP A 153 -21.62 10.91 -14.23
C ASP A 153 -22.49 10.26 -13.13
N PRO A 154 -21.93 9.36 -12.31
CA PRO A 154 -22.68 8.73 -11.22
C PRO A 154 -23.06 9.80 -10.19
N LYS A 155 -24.31 9.74 -9.70
CA LYS A 155 -24.83 10.62 -8.64
C LYS A 155 -24.77 9.98 -7.26
N ILE A 156 -24.80 8.65 -7.21
CA ILE A 156 -24.88 7.88 -5.96
C ILE A 156 -23.69 6.93 -5.91
N LEU A 157 -22.96 6.98 -4.80
CA LEU A 157 -21.93 6.02 -4.41
C LEU A 157 -22.41 5.21 -3.21
N SER A 158 -22.15 3.90 -3.21
CA SER A 158 -22.42 3.02 -2.06
C SER A 158 -21.11 2.48 -1.49
N ILE A 159 -20.92 2.63 -0.19
CA ILE A 159 -19.80 2.07 0.58
C ILE A 159 -20.33 0.95 1.48
N ILE A 160 -19.80 -0.27 1.31
CA ILE A 160 -20.12 -1.42 2.15
C ILE A 160 -18.90 -1.71 3.04
N GLY A 161 -19.07 -1.51 4.34
CA GLY A 161 -18.01 -1.57 5.35
C GLY A 161 -17.20 -0.27 5.41
N PRO A 162 -17.54 0.69 6.30
CA PRO A 162 -16.83 1.95 6.44
C PRO A 162 -15.57 1.82 7.31
N GLY A 163 -14.67 0.91 6.93
CA GLY A 163 -13.35 0.78 7.56
C GLY A 163 -12.35 1.78 6.98
N THR A 164 -11.12 1.74 7.50
CA THR A 164 -10.00 2.59 7.06
C THR A 164 -9.87 2.63 5.55
N MET A 165 -9.90 1.47 4.87
CA MET A 165 -9.74 1.43 3.42
C MET A 165 -10.84 2.15 2.65
N SER A 166 -12.07 2.11 3.14
CA SER A 166 -13.21 2.76 2.49
C SER A 166 -13.12 4.28 2.55
N ILE A 167 -12.40 4.85 3.53
CA ILE A 167 -12.13 6.29 3.60
C ILE A 167 -11.23 6.70 2.43
N TYR A 168 -10.13 5.99 2.21
CA TYR A 168 -9.20 6.28 1.10
C TYR A 168 -9.83 5.98 -0.26
N SER A 169 -10.64 4.92 -0.37
CA SER A 169 -11.39 4.66 -1.60
C SER A 169 -12.42 5.75 -1.87
N LEU A 170 -13.14 6.22 -0.85
CA LEU A 170 -14.09 7.32 -0.98
C LEU A 170 -13.40 8.59 -1.49
N ASP A 171 -12.27 8.96 -0.90
CA ASP A 171 -11.46 10.10 -1.33
C ASP A 171 -11.07 9.99 -2.82
N ALA A 172 -10.55 8.83 -3.24
CA ALA A 172 -10.22 8.56 -4.63
C ALA A 172 -11.45 8.63 -5.56
N PHE A 173 -12.62 8.12 -5.12
CA PHE A 173 -13.85 8.13 -5.91
C PHE A 173 -14.39 9.54 -6.13
N LEU A 174 -14.34 10.39 -5.10
CA LEU A 174 -14.78 11.78 -5.21
C LEU A 174 -13.82 12.58 -6.10
N GLU A 175 -12.52 12.31 -6.04
CA GLU A 175 -11.52 12.91 -6.93
C GLU A 175 -11.81 12.58 -8.41
N VAL A 176 -12.08 11.31 -8.74
CA VAL A 176 -12.32 10.91 -10.14
C VAL A 176 -13.74 11.14 -10.64
N LYS A 177 -14.72 11.30 -9.75
CA LYS A 177 -16.15 11.47 -10.07
C LYS A 177 -16.77 12.58 -9.21
N PRO A 178 -16.47 13.85 -9.49
CA PRO A 178 -17.05 14.99 -8.76
C PRO A 178 -18.57 15.12 -8.93
N SER A 179 -19.18 14.35 -9.84
CA SER A 179 -20.63 14.30 -10.02
C SER A 179 -21.39 13.61 -8.88
N ILE A 180 -20.69 12.85 -8.01
CA ILE A 180 -21.30 12.13 -6.89
C ILE A 180 -21.82 13.14 -5.87
N SER A 181 -23.12 13.08 -5.59
CA SER A 181 -23.80 13.99 -4.66
C SER A 181 -24.44 13.25 -3.47
N THR A 182 -24.41 11.92 -3.47
CA THR A 182 -25.01 11.11 -2.41
C THR A 182 -24.14 9.89 -2.12
N ILE A 183 -23.80 9.70 -0.86
CA ILE A 183 -23.03 8.54 -0.38
C ILE A 183 -23.94 7.71 0.53
N LYS A 184 -24.17 6.45 0.16
CA LYS A 184 -24.89 5.46 0.97
C LYS A 184 -23.88 4.58 1.68
N ILE A 185 -24.00 4.44 3.00
CA ILE A 185 -23.04 3.67 3.80
C ILE A 185 -23.77 2.52 4.48
N LYS A 186 -23.22 1.30 4.36
CA LYS A 186 -23.67 0.12 5.10
C LYS A 186 -22.55 -0.43 5.98
N GLY A 187 -22.72 -0.27 7.28
CA GLY A 187 -21.90 -0.88 8.33
C GLY A 187 -22.47 -2.19 8.89
N ARG A 188 -21.71 -2.83 9.78
CA ARG A 188 -22.18 -3.95 10.62
C ARG A 188 -22.89 -3.44 11.89
N GLY A 189 -22.62 -2.22 12.34
CA GLY A 189 -23.25 -1.60 13.51
C GLY A 189 -23.37 -0.08 13.36
N LYS A 190 -24.06 0.58 14.31
CA LYS A 190 -24.19 2.05 14.28
C LYS A 190 -22.86 2.79 14.46
N GLU A 191 -21.90 2.17 15.15
CA GLU A 191 -20.56 2.71 15.37
C GLU A 191 -19.56 2.31 14.26
N LYS A 192 -19.93 1.36 13.38
CA LYS A 192 -19.12 0.85 12.25
C LYS A 192 -20.00 0.36 11.10
#